data_AF-A0A349A2Y6-F1
#
_entry.id   AF-A0A349A2Y6-F1
#
_cell.length_a   1.000
_cell.length_b   1.000
_cell.length_c   1.000
_cell.angle_alpha   90.00
_cell.angle_beta   90.00
_cell.angle_gamma   90.00
#
_symmetry.space_group_name_H-M   'P 1'
#
loop_
_entity.id
_entity.type
_entity.pdbx_description
1 polymer ?
#
loop_
_entity_poly.entity_id
_entity_poly.type
_entity_poly.pdbx_seq_one_letter_code
_entity_poly.pdbx_strand_id
1 'polypeptide(L)'
;SLPPIGEDVDSVAFRRAAEYSGIIKEVARSQNVDYLPLNEAMTAGIRARGQKPTLSHTGDTQLPLYAALAKHYLLRQSYDDISAGNGFLYLTDLLHLNTRGATLVAGFVGEFITRK
;
A
#
# COMPACT_ATOMS: atom_id res chain seq x y z
N SER A 1 5.19 3.55 -9.45
CA SER A 1 5.91 3.46 -8.17
C SER A 1 5.56 2.15 -7.46
N LEU A 2 6.18 1.84 -6.31
CA LEU A 2 5.76 0.74 -5.44
C LEU A 2 4.67 1.23 -4.46
N PRO A 3 3.69 0.41 -4.04
CA PRO A 3 2.88 0.72 -2.85
C PRO A 3 3.78 0.86 -1.60
N PRO A 4 3.34 1.57 -0.54
CA PRO A 4 4.01 1.52 0.75
C PRO A 4 4.07 0.09 1.32
N ILE A 5 5.11 -0.21 2.10
CA ILE A 5 5.17 -1.46 2.90
C ILE A 5 4.74 -1.11 4.32
N GLY A 6 3.59 -1.64 4.72
CA GLY A 6 2.87 -1.18 5.91
C GLY A 6 2.37 0.26 5.77
N GLU A 7 1.73 0.76 6.82
CA GLU A 7 1.22 2.14 6.88
C GLU A 7 1.73 2.92 8.08
N ASP A 8 2.70 2.36 8.80
CA ASP A 8 3.45 3.08 9.82
C ASP A 8 4.49 3.97 9.12
N VAL A 9 4.19 5.27 9.03
CA VAL A 9 5.04 6.28 8.37
C VAL A 9 6.42 6.42 9.00
N ASP A 10 6.58 5.96 10.25
CA ASP A 10 7.83 5.98 10.99
C ASP A 10 8.62 4.67 10.86
N SER A 11 8.06 3.66 10.18
CA SER A 11 8.77 2.41 9.92
C SER A 11 9.84 2.57 8.85
N VAL A 12 10.90 1.77 8.95
CA VAL A 12 11.97 1.75 7.95
C VAL A 12 11.43 1.29 6.59
N ALA A 13 10.57 0.27 6.57
CA ALA A 13 10.03 -0.29 5.33
C ALA A 13 9.16 0.73 4.58
N PHE A 14 8.34 1.50 5.27
CA PHE A 14 7.56 2.59 4.68
C PHE A 14 8.47 3.62 4.00
N ARG A 15 9.51 4.07 4.71
CA ARG A 15 10.48 5.04 4.17
C ARG A 15 11.24 4.48 2.96
N ARG A 16 11.68 3.21 3.01
CA ARG A 16 12.38 2.57 1.90
C ARG A 16 11.49 2.39 0.67
N ALA A 17 10.22 2.07 0.85
CA ALA A 17 9.27 1.98 -0.27
C ALA A 17 9.10 3.34 -0.98
N ALA A 18 9.07 4.45 -0.22
CA ALA A 18 9.04 5.79 -0.78
C ALA A 18 10.35 6.16 -1.49
N GLU A 19 11.50 5.85 -0.88
CA GLU A 19 12.83 6.06 -1.48
C GLU A 19 12.99 5.32 -2.81
N TYR A 20 12.68 4.03 -2.86
CA TYR A 20 12.74 3.23 -4.08
C TYR A 20 11.74 3.69 -5.13
N SER A 21 10.58 4.20 -4.71
CA SER A 21 9.64 4.85 -5.63
C SER A 21 10.23 6.12 -6.26
N GLY A 22 10.99 6.91 -5.49
CA GLY A 22 11.78 8.02 -6.00
C GLY A 22 12.80 7.59 -7.06
N ILE A 23 13.55 6.52 -6.80
CA ILE A 23 14.50 5.94 -7.77
C ILE A 23 13.77 5.48 -9.04
N ILE A 24 12.63 4.78 -8.90
CA ILE A 24 11.81 4.35 -10.05
C ILE A 24 11.36 5.56 -10.88
N LYS A 25 11.00 6.68 -10.24
CA LYS A 25 10.63 7.92 -10.92
C LYS A 25 11.78 8.49 -11.75
N GLU A 26 12.99 8.50 -11.20
CA GLU A 26 14.19 8.94 -11.91
C GLU A 26 14.53 8.04 -13.09
N VAL A 27 14.44 6.73 -12.90
CA VAL A 27 14.63 5.73 -13.98
C VAL A 27 13.60 5.96 -15.08
N ALA A 28 12.31 6.06 -14.74
CA ALA A 28 11.23 6.30 -15.69
C ALA A 28 11.48 7.57 -16.52
N ARG A 29 11.90 8.66 -15.87
CA ARG A 29 12.30 9.91 -16.54
C ARG A 29 13.48 9.70 -17.50
N SER A 30 14.53 8.99 -17.07
CA SER A 30 15.71 8.75 -17.92
C SER A 30 15.43 7.85 -19.12
N GLN A 31 14.47 6.93 -18.98
CA GLN A 31 14.06 6.00 -20.04
C GLN A 31 12.90 6.53 -20.89
N ASN A 32 12.41 7.75 -20.62
CA ASN A 32 11.27 8.35 -21.29
C ASN A 32 10.02 7.43 -21.28
N VAL A 33 9.72 6.83 -20.12
CA VAL A 33 8.50 6.05 -19.88
C VAL A 33 7.66 6.70 -18.78
N ASP A 34 6.34 6.53 -18.84
CA ASP A 34 5.44 7.11 -17.86
C ASP A 34 5.67 6.55 -16.45
N TYR A 35 5.51 7.42 -15.45
CA TYR A 35 5.58 7.09 -14.05
C TYR A 35 4.21 7.27 -13.40
N LEU A 36 3.66 6.19 -12.83
CA LEU A 36 2.41 6.25 -12.06
C LEU A 36 2.71 6.46 -10.56
N PRO A 37 2.31 7.61 -9.96
CA PRO A 37 2.69 8.02 -8.60
C PRO A 37 1.81 7.41 -7.49
N LEU A 38 1.66 6.08 -7.49
CA LEU A 38 0.84 5.35 -6.53
C LEU A 38 1.33 5.50 -5.07
N ASN A 39 2.65 5.49 -4.87
CA ASN A 39 3.27 5.56 -3.54
C ASN A 39 2.94 6.90 -2.90
N GLU A 40 3.10 7.97 -3.69
CA GLU A 40 2.85 9.34 -3.29
C GLU A 40 1.38 9.55 -2.94
N ALA A 41 0.47 9.03 -3.76
CA ALA A 41 -0.98 9.11 -3.50
C ALA A 41 -1.37 8.37 -2.22
N MET A 42 -0.89 7.12 -2.03
CA MET A 42 -1.16 6.35 -0.81
C MET A 42 -0.53 7.02 0.42
N THR A 43 0.71 7.48 0.32
CA THR A 43 1.42 8.19 1.41
C THR A 43 0.69 9.46 1.81
N ALA A 44 0.21 10.25 0.85
CA ALA A 44 -0.58 11.43 1.14
C ALA A 44 -1.86 11.09 1.90
N GLY A 45 -2.59 10.04 1.47
CA GLY A 45 -3.78 9.55 2.15
C GLY A 45 -3.52 9.07 3.58
N ILE A 46 -2.45 8.30 3.79
CA ILE A 46 -2.05 7.78 5.11
C ILE A 46 -1.69 8.93 6.05
N ARG A 47 -0.87 9.88 5.59
CA ARG A 47 -0.47 11.06 6.38
C ARG A 47 -1.66 11.94 6.72
N ALA A 48 -2.57 12.17 5.77
CA ALA A 48 -3.78 12.97 5.98
C ALA A 48 -4.73 12.32 7.00
N ARG A 49 -4.81 10.98 7.03
CA ARG A 49 -5.58 10.25 8.04
C ARG A 49 -5.00 10.41 9.44
N GLY A 50 -3.67 10.50 9.57
CA GLY A 50 -2.99 10.74 10.86
C GLY A 50 -3.16 9.64 11.90
N GLN A 51 -3.65 8.45 11.52
CA GLN A 51 -3.86 7.32 12.41
C GLN A 51 -2.65 6.39 12.38
N LYS A 52 -2.14 6.04 13.57
CA LYS A 52 -1.08 5.02 13.71
C LYS A 52 -1.70 3.61 13.61
N PRO A 53 -1.19 2.73 12.75
CA PRO A 53 -1.69 1.36 12.67
C PRO A 53 -1.26 0.54 13.90
N THR A 54 -1.95 -0.57 14.14
CA THR A 54 -1.62 -1.50 15.23
C THR A 54 -0.51 -2.46 14.84
N LEU A 55 -0.28 -2.65 13.54
CA LEU A 55 0.79 -3.46 12.96
C LEU A 55 1.82 -2.57 12.26
N SER A 56 3.10 -2.84 12.51
CA SER A 56 4.23 -2.20 11.84
C SER A 56 5.19 -3.29 11.32
N HIS A 57 5.94 -2.98 10.27
CA HIS A 57 6.84 -3.94 9.65
C HIS A 57 8.12 -4.12 10.48
N THR A 58 8.37 -5.34 10.95
CA THR A 58 9.53 -5.69 11.78
C THR A 58 10.49 -6.68 11.11
N GLY A 59 10.42 -6.82 9.79
CA GLY A 59 11.25 -7.75 9.00
C GLY A 59 10.60 -9.10 8.68
N ASP A 60 9.44 -9.41 9.27
CA ASP A 60 8.61 -10.55 8.92
C ASP A 60 7.19 -10.09 8.56
N THR A 61 6.64 -10.67 7.49
CA THR A 61 5.27 -10.44 7.00
C THR A 61 4.44 -11.72 6.98
N GLN A 62 5.01 -12.89 7.31
CA GLN A 62 4.30 -14.16 7.27
C GLN A 62 3.19 -14.23 8.32
N LEU A 63 3.48 -13.84 9.57
CA LEU A 63 2.49 -13.87 10.62
C LEU A 63 1.28 -12.94 10.32
N PRO A 64 1.49 -11.65 9.92
CA PRO A 64 0.40 -10.80 9.45
C PRO A 64 -0.41 -11.40 8.29
N LEU A 65 0.25 -12.01 7.31
CA LEU A 65 -0.40 -12.65 6.16
C LEU A 65 -1.29 -13.82 6.60
N TYR A 66 -0.75 -14.77 7.36
CA TYR A 66 -1.53 -15.93 7.81
C TYR A 66 -2.68 -15.51 8.74
N ALA A 67 -2.50 -14.48 9.57
CA ALA A 67 -3.57 -13.91 10.37
C ALA A 67 -4.69 -13.31 9.50
N ALA A 68 -4.33 -12.58 8.43
CA ALA A 68 -5.31 -12.03 7.49
C ALA A 68 -6.07 -13.15 6.75
N LEU A 69 -5.37 -14.17 6.26
CA LEU A 69 -5.99 -15.34 5.60
C LEU A 69 -6.94 -16.09 6.56
N ALA A 70 -6.53 -16.32 7.81
CA ALA A 70 -7.39 -16.97 8.81
C ALA A 70 -8.65 -16.15 9.10
N LYS A 71 -8.52 -14.83 9.31
CA LYS A 71 -9.68 -13.93 9.49
C LYS A 71 -10.61 -13.96 8.27
N HIS A 72 -10.07 -13.99 7.06
CA HIS A 72 -10.88 -14.01 5.85
C HIS A 72 -11.60 -15.36 5.66
N TYR A 73 -10.87 -16.48 5.69
CA TYR A 73 -11.45 -17.77 5.34
C TYR A 73 -12.20 -18.47 6.49
N LEU A 74 -11.75 -18.29 7.74
CA LEU A 74 -12.38 -18.93 8.89
C LEU A 74 -13.47 -18.03 9.50
N LEU A 75 -13.20 -16.73 9.62
CA LEU A 75 -14.14 -15.78 10.25
C LEU A 75 -14.99 -15.00 9.23
N ARG A 76 -14.78 -15.21 7.93
CA ARG A 76 -15.53 -14.56 6.83
C ARG A 76 -15.49 -13.03 6.88
N GLN A 77 -14.44 -12.46 7.48
CA GLN A 77 -14.23 -11.02 7.46
C GLN A 77 -13.85 -10.56 6.05
N SER A 78 -14.32 -9.39 5.64
CA SER A 78 -13.83 -8.77 4.40
C SER A 78 -12.39 -8.29 4.58
N TYR A 79 -11.65 -8.10 3.48
CA TYR A 79 -10.33 -7.48 3.54
C TYR A 79 -10.39 -6.05 4.08
N ASP A 80 -11.50 -5.35 3.89
CA ASP A 80 -11.72 -4.01 4.44
C ASP A 80 -11.90 -4.05 5.96
N ASP A 81 -12.62 -5.03 6.50
CA ASP A 81 -12.77 -5.23 7.95
C ASP A 81 -11.42 -5.58 8.60
N ILE A 82 -10.64 -6.46 7.96
CA ILE A 82 -9.30 -6.85 8.42
C ILE A 82 -8.37 -5.64 8.43
N SER A 83 -8.39 -4.86 7.35
CA SER A 83 -7.63 -3.61 7.21
C SER A 83 -7.98 -2.61 8.30
N ALA A 84 -9.28 -2.35 8.52
CA ALA A 84 -9.77 -1.45 9.56
C ALA A 84 -9.35 -1.90 10.97
N GLY A 85 -9.44 -3.21 11.25
CA GLY A 85 -8.99 -3.80 12.52
C GLY A 85 -7.48 -3.66 12.78
N ASN A 86 -6.67 -3.57 11.73
CA ASN A 86 -5.24 -3.32 11.82
C ASN A 86 -4.90 -1.81 11.82
N GLY A 87 -5.90 -0.94 11.74
CA GLY A 87 -5.71 0.51 11.63
C GLY A 87 -5.17 0.95 10.27
N PHE A 88 -5.23 0.09 9.25
CA PHE A 88 -4.79 0.37 7.88
C PHE A 88 -5.89 1.06 7.06
N LEU A 89 -5.47 1.77 6.01
CA LEU A 89 -6.29 2.54 5.07
C LEU A 89 -6.38 1.83 3.71
N TYR A 90 -5.28 1.22 3.28
CA TYR A 90 -5.08 0.61 1.97
C TYR A 90 -4.64 -0.85 2.04
N LEU A 91 -4.02 -1.29 3.14
CA LEU A 91 -3.40 -2.61 3.27
C LEU A 91 -4.18 -3.54 4.21
N THR A 92 -3.98 -4.85 4.08
CA THR A 92 -4.55 -5.87 4.98
C THR A 92 -3.51 -6.41 5.97
N ASP A 93 -2.28 -6.69 5.50
CA ASP A 93 -1.26 -7.48 6.21
C ASP A 93 0.16 -6.95 6.02
N LEU A 94 0.30 -5.62 5.86
CA LEU A 94 1.52 -4.88 5.49
C LEU A 94 1.89 -4.93 4.01
N LEU A 95 1.28 -5.80 3.18
CA LEU A 95 1.64 -5.92 1.76
C LEU A 95 0.42 -5.92 0.83
N HIS A 96 -0.60 -6.74 1.13
CA HIS A 96 -1.74 -6.91 0.24
C HIS A 96 -2.75 -5.78 0.39
N LEU A 97 -3.45 -5.46 -0.71
CA LEU A 97 -4.38 -4.35 -0.77
C LEU A 97 -5.76 -4.77 -0.26
N ASN A 98 -6.42 -3.84 0.43
CA ASN A 98 -7.87 -3.87 0.62
C ASN A 98 -8.58 -3.31 -0.63
N THR A 99 -9.91 -3.17 -0.59
CA THR A 99 -10.69 -2.66 -1.73
C THR A 99 -10.28 -1.24 -2.11
N ARG A 100 -10.03 -0.38 -1.12
CA ARG A 100 -9.62 1.02 -1.34
C ARG A 100 -8.26 1.10 -2.02
N GLY A 101 -7.29 0.31 -1.58
CA GLY A 101 -5.97 0.22 -2.18
C GLY A 101 -6.03 -0.28 -3.62
N ALA A 102 -6.78 -1.36 -3.87
CA ALA A 102 -6.97 -1.93 -5.19
C ALA A 102 -7.68 -0.95 -6.15
N THR A 103 -8.68 -0.21 -5.66
CA THR A 103 -9.40 0.80 -6.44
C THR A 103 -8.47 1.95 -6.85
N LEU A 104 -7.58 2.38 -5.96
CA LEU A 104 -6.60 3.43 -6.29
C LEU A 104 -5.63 2.96 -7.38
N VAL A 105 -5.14 1.72 -7.31
CA VAL A 105 -4.31 1.11 -8.35
C VAL A 105 -5.06 1.05 -9.68
N ALA A 106 -6.29 0.55 -9.68
CA ALA A 106 -7.13 0.45 -10.87
C ALA A 106 -7.37 1.83 -11.50
N GLY A 107 -7.54 2.88 -10.70
CA GLY A 107 -7.64 4.26 -11.18
C GLY A 107 -6.38 4.71 -11.94
N PHE A 108 -5.20 4.56 -11.34
CA PHE A 108 -3.93 4.93 -11.99
C PHE A 108 -3.70 4.17 -13.32
N VAL A 109 -3.95 2.86 -13.33
CA VAL A 109 -3.77 2.06 -14.54
C VAL A 109 -4.82 2.41 -15.59
N GLY A 110 -6.08 2.60 -15.18
CA GLY A 110 -7.18 2.98 -16.06
C GLY A 110 -6.95 4.33 -16.74
N GLU A 111 -6.53 5.34 -15.99
CA GLU A 111 -6.16 6.65 -16.54
C GLU A 111 -4.99 6.54 -17.52
N PHE A 112 -3.98 5.74 -17.19
CA PHE A 112 -2.82 5.52 -18.05
C PHE A 112 -3.20 4.92 -19.40
N ILE A 113 -4.00 3.84 -19.42
CA ILE A 113 -4.33 3.13 -20.66
C ILE A 113 -5.40 3.84 -21.51
N THR A 114 -6.16 4.76 -20.92
CA THR A 114 -7.22 5.51 -21.63
C THR A 114 -6.79 6.91 -22.06
N ARG A 115 -5.59 7.35 -21.66
CA ARG A 115 -5.00 8.63 -22.09
C ARG A 115 -4.91 8.68 -23.62
N LYS A 116 -5.45 9.76 -24.20
CA LYS A 116 -5.32 10.08 -25.63
C LYS A 116 -4.04 10.85 -25.91
#